data_AF-A0A368MFA3-F1
#
_entry.id   AF-A0A368MFA3-F1
#
_cell.length_a   1.000
_cell.length_b   1.000
_cell.length_c   1.000
_cell.angle_alpha   90.00
_cell.angle_beta   90.00
_cell.angle_gamma   90.00
#
_symmetry.space_group_name_H-M   'P 1'
#
loop_
_entity.id
_entity.type
_entity.pdbx_description
1 polymer ?
#
loop_
_entity_poly.entity_id
_entity_poly.type
_entity_poly.pdbx_seq_one_letter_code
_entity_poly.pdbx_strand_id
1 'polypeptide(L)'
;MTLIRTLILFVALGLFSCGTKKEVVKNTSQDKAVIDSLIITKVPDATMPPPPPPPPIPEEGEIFEMIEVTDDKGTTIAEAESLDEAKELMKEKQNDSINDLSFHQNISKRFYENHEIWEALLKKYVTEDGSVNYKGFQKDAKGLAVYIKMLKMGFSKINDYSQEEKLAFWINAYNALTVDLILRNYPIKSIKDIKDPWDQRLWKFGDKCLNLNDIEHKILRKMNEPRIHFAIVCASESCPKLQNEAFTASNLETLLTNSTKEFLSDSSKNEISTNRIRLSKIFKWFAKDFKQYRNLIDFLNLYSEVQISDTASKSFKDYNWDLNE
;
A
#
# COMPACT_ATOMS: atom_id res chain seq x y z
N MET A 1 -45.77 -47.74 0.98
CA MET A 1 -45.70 -46.44 0.29
C MET A 1 -44.70 -45.59 1.07
N THR A 2 -43.51 -45.42 0.50
CA THR A 2 -42.27 -45.01 1.18
C THR A 2 -42.27 -43.51 1.47
N LEU A 3 -41.94 -43.12 2.70
CA LEU A 3 -41.72 -41.74 3.13
C LEU A 3 -40.54 -41.12 2.37
N ILE A 4 -40.72 -39.89 1.87
CA ILE A 4 -39.61 -39.00 1.51
C ILE A 4 -39.77 -37.74 2.36
N ARG A 5 -38.90 -37.61 3.37
CA ARG A 5 -38.69 -36.38 4.15
C ARG A 5 -37.69 -35.53 3.38
N THR A 6 -38.12 -34.39 2.84
CA THR A 6 -37.25 -33.38 2.25
C THR A 6 -36.57 -32.60 3.37
N LEU A 7 -35.28 -32.86 3.60
CA LEU A 7 -34.42 -32.10 4.49
C LEU A 7 -33.92 -30.86 3.73
N ILE A 8 -34.47 -29.69 4.03
CA ILE A 8 -33.97 -28.42 3.50
C ILE A 8 -32.75 -28.02 4.34
N LEU A 9 -31.57 -28.17 3.75
CA LEU A 9 -30.29 -27.76 4.32
C LEU A 9 -30.16 -26.24 4.14
N PHE A 10 -30.35 -25.46 5.20
CA PHE A 10 -29.96 -24.05 5.23
C PHE A 10 -28.42 -23.98 5.28
N VAL A 11 -27.79 -23.71 4.13
CA VAL A 11 -26.38 -23.32 4.08
C VAL A 11 -26.29 -21.85 4.49
N ALA A 12 -25.96 -21.60 5.76
CA ALA A 12 -25.58 -20.27 6.21
C ALA A 12 -24.21 -19.92 5.61
N LEU A 13 -24.20 -19.10 4.54
CA LEU A 13 -22.98 -18.40 4.12
C LEU A 13 -22.59 -17.42 5.24
N GLY A 14 -21.68 -17.85 6.11
CA GLY A 14 -21.06 -16.98 7.09
C GLY A 14 -20.21 -15.92 6.40
N LEU A 15 -20.74 -14.70 6.30
CA LEU A 15 -19.94 -13.51 6.00
C LEU A 15 -18.98 -13.28 7.16
N PHE A 16 -17.77 -13.84 7.08
CA PHE A 16 -16.68 -13.49 7.99
C PHE A 16 -16.26 -12.04 7.70
N SER A 17 -16.89 -11.12 8.42
CA SER A 17 -16.48 -9.72 8.50
C SER A 17 -15.16 -9.62 9.25
N CYS A 18 -14.19 -8.87 8.71
CA CYS A 18 -12.95 -8.61 9.42
C CYS A 18 -13.28 -7.85 10.71
N GLY A 19 -13.06 -8.50 11.85
CA GLY A 19 -13.37 -7.97 13.16
C GLY A 19 -12.12 -7.51 13.91
N THR A 20 -12.30 -6.55 14.81
CA THR A 20 -11.30 -6.12 15.79
C THR A 20 -11.17 -7.14 16.93
N LYS A 21 -10.88 -8.41 16.63
CA LYS A 21 -10.48 -9.38 17.66
C LYS A 21 -8.97 -9.47 17.71
N LYS A 22 -8.40 -8.99 18.82
CA LYS A 22 -7.02 -9.29 19.22
C LYS A 22 -6.90 -10.79 19.44
N GLU A 23 -6.15 -11.48 18.58
CA GLU A 23 -5.38 -12.62 19.05
C GLU A 23 -4.10 -12.09 19.68
N VAL A 24 -4.03 -12.19 21.00
CA VAL A 24 -2.80 -11.99 21.75
C VAL A 24 -1.89 -13.16 21.40
N VAL A 25 -0.90 -12.92 20.55
CA VAL A 25 0.20 -13.88 20.35
C VAL A 25 1.00 -13.91 21.65
N LYS A 26 0.72 -14.90 22.50
CA LYS A 26 1.61 -15.27 23.59
C LYS A 26 2.89 -15.79 22.96
N ASN A 27 3.98 -15.06 23.17
CA ASN A 27 5.31 -15.50 22.83
C ASN A 27 5.68 -16.66 23.77
N THR A 28 5.43 -17.89 23.31
CA THR A 28 5.90 -19.10 23.98
C THR A 28 6.72 -19.90 22.99
N SER A 29 7.96 -20.11 23.40
CA SER A 29 8.97 -20.88 22.68
C SER A 29 8.51 -22.33 22.54
N GLN A 30 8.06 -22.71 21.35
CA GLN A 30 8.12 -24.05 20.74
C GLN A 30 7.26 -24.04 19.48
N ASP A 31 7.93 -23.97 18.33
CA ASP A 31 7.56 -24.74 17.13
C ASP A 31 8.69 -24.59 16.11
N LYS A 32 9.65 -25.49 16.28
CA LYS A 32 10.78 -25.75 15.40
C LYS A 32 10.45 -27.06 14.70
N ALA A 33 9.79 -27.01 13.54
CA ALA A 33 9.85 -28.01 12.45
C ALA A 33 8.72 -27.79 11.44
N VAL A 34 8.88 -26.86 10.49
CA VAL A 34 8.60 -27.02 9.03
C VAL A 34 9.33 -25.87 8.31
N ILE A 35 10.66 -25.82 8.41
CA ILE A 35 11.51 -25.03 7.51
C ILE A 35 12.80 -25.85 7.34
N ASP A 36 12.72 -26.93 6.58
CA ASP A 36 13.88 -27.68 6.11
C ASP A 36 13.60 -28.18 4.70
N SER A 37 13.80 -27.30 3.72
CA SER A 37 14.27 -27.65 2.36
C SER A 37 14.46 -26.39 1.52
N LEU A 38 15.47 -25.57 1.84
CA LEU A 38 16.10 -24.64 0.90
C LEU A 38 17.55 -24.47 1.40
N ILE A 39 18.39 -25.41 0.97
CA ILE A 39 19.79 -25.53 1.35
C ILE A 39 20.59 -24.33 0.81
N ILE A 40 21.36 -23.77 1.73
CA ILE A 40 22.40 -22.75 1.57
C ILE A 40 23.48 -23.26 0.59
N THR A 41 23.79 -22.45 -0.42
CA THR A 41 25.12 -22.44 -1.05
C THR A 41 25.76 -21.06 -0.86
N LYS A 42 26.78 -21.05 0.01
CA LYS A 42 28.00 -20.22 0.02
C LYS A 42 27.97 -18.89 -0.77
N VAL A 43 28.02 -17.78 -0.01
CA VAL A 43 28.30 -16.41 -0.51
C VAL A 43 29.78 -16.32 -0.94
N PRO A 44 30.10 -15.95 -2.20
CA PRO A 44 31.42 -15.48 -2.59
C PRO A 44 31.54 -13.95 -2.46
N ASP A 45 32.80 -13.53 -2.40
CA ASP A 45 33.33 -12.18 -2.20
C ASP A 45 32.61 -11.06 -2.96
N ALA A 46 32.42 -9.92 -2.28
CA ALA A 46 31.59 -8.81 -2.73
C ALA A 46 32.30 -7.97 -3.79
N THR A 47 32.09 -8.30 -5.07
CA THR A 47 32.16 -7.34 -6.16
C THR A 47 30.77 -6.75 -6.38
N MET A 48 30.67 -5.41 -6.47
CA MET A 48 29.39 -4.74 -6.75
C MET A 48 28.78 -5.33 -8.04
N PRO A 49 27.50 -5.74 -8.04
CA PRO A 49 26.86 -6.15 -9.28
C PRO A 49 26.84 -4.97 -10.25
N PRO A 50 27.11 -5.18 -11.55
CA PRO A 50 26.88 -4.14 -12.55
C PRO A 50 25.40 -3.72 -12.49
N PRO A 51 25.08 -2.45 -12.83
CA PRO A 51 23.69 -2.02 -12.92
C PRO A 51 22.92 -3.00 -13.82
N PRO A 52 21.69 -3.40 -13.43
CA PRO A 52 20.90 -4.32 -14.25
C PRO A 52 20.74 -3.76 -15.66
N PRO A 53 20.67 -4.62 -16.68
CA PRO A 53 20.36 -4.18 -18.04
C PRO A 53 19.06 -3.35 -18.02
N PRO A 54 18.92 -2.36 -18.92
CA PRO A 54 17.68 -1.59 -19.01
C PRO A 54 16.50 -2.55 -19.12
N PRO A 55 15.38 -2.29 -18.41
CA PRO A 55 14.28 -3.22 -18.34
C PRO A 55 13.75 -3.51 -19.75
N PRO A 56 13.28 -4.74 -20.01
CA PRO A 56 12.54 -5.03 -21.21
C PRO A 56 11.39 -4.02 -21.37
N ILE A 57 11.10 -3.66 -22.61
CA ILE A 57 9.94 -2.82 -22.97
C ILE A 57 8.72 -3.41 -22.26
N PRO A 58 7.91 -2.63 -21.52
CA PRO A 58 6.85 -3.19 -20.67
C PRO A 58 5.92 -4.08 -21.51
N GLU A 59 5.71 -5.32 -21.05
CA GLU A 59 4.48 -6.03 -21.41
C GLU A 59 3.29 -5.16 -20.92
N GLU A 60 2.25 -5.07 -21.73
CA GLU A 60 1.06 -4.26 -21.44
C GLU A 60 0.60 -4.48 -20.00
N GLY A 61 0.55 -3.40 -19.20
CA GLY A 61 0.25 -3.47 -17.78
C GLY A 61 -1.08 -4.16 -17.51
N GLU A 62 -1.23 -4.79 -16.34
CA GLU A 62 -2.46 -5.52 -16.03
C GLU A 62 -3.69 -4.62 -16.15
N ILE A 63 -4.66 -5.07 -16.96
CA ILE A 63 -5.92 -4.38 -17.18
C ILE A 63 -6.99 -5.01 -16.30
N PHE A 64 -7.66 -4.21 -15.48
CA PHE A 64 -8.82 -4.60 -14.70
C PHE A 64 -10.10 -4.31 -15.46
N GLU A 65 -10.96 -5.31 -15.61
CA GLU A 65 -12.31 -5.13 -16.12
C GLU A 65 -13.27 -4.82 -14.96
N MET A 66 -13.93 -3.67 -15.03
CA MET A 66 -14.98 -3.25 -14.10
C MET A 66 -16.26 -2.95 -14.87
N ILE A 67 -17.40 -3.18 -14.23
CA ILE A 67 -18.70 -2.77 -14.74
C ILE A 67 -19.02 -1.38 -14.23
N GLU A 68 -19.11 -0.44 -15.15
CA GLU A 68 -19.48 0.94 -14.88
C GLU A 68 -20.99 1.10 -15.10
N VAL A 69 -21.65 1.70 -14.12
CA VAL A 69 -23.07 2.09 -14.22
C VAL A 69 -23.10 3.60 -14.36
N THR A 70 -23.71 4.08 -15.44
CA THR A 70 -23.84 5.51 -15.75
C THR A 70 -25.30 5.95 -15.78
N ASP A 71 -25.53 7.22 -15.47
CA ASP A 71 -26.85 7.85 -15.69
C ASP A 71 -27.06 8.21 -17.17
N ASP A 72 -28.25 8.73 -17.49
CA ASP A 72 -28.62 9.19 -18.84
C ASP A 72 -27.70 10.28 -19.41
N LYS A 73 -26.90 10.94 -18.56
CA LYS A 73 -25.93 11.97 -18.95
C LYS A 73 -24.52 11.40 -19.13
N GLY A 74 -24.33 10.10 -18.97
CA GLY A 74 -23.02 9.43 -19.04
C GLY A 74 -22.18 9.62 -17.78
N THR A 75 -22.76 10.08 -16.68
CA THR A 75 -22.03 10.26 -15.41
C THR A 75 -21.92 8.92 -14.70
N THR A 76 -20.71 8.51 -14.32
CA THR A 76 -20.47 7.31 -13.52
C THR A 76 -21.14 7.42 -12.15
N ILE A 77 -22.16 6.59 -11.91
CA ILE A 77 -22.91 6.57 -10.66
C ILE A 77 -22.52 5.37 -9.77
N ALA A 78 -21.98 4.29 -10.32
CA ALA A 78 -21.45 3.14 -9.59
C ALA A 78 -20.44 2.34 -10.43
N GLU A 79 -19.59 1.59 -9.73
CA GLU A 79 -18.62 0.66 -10.33
C GLU A 79 -18.70 -0.68 -9.59
N ALA A 80 -18.76 -1.78 -10.34
CA ALA A 80 -19.00 -3.12 -9.83
C ALA A 80 -18.00 -4.12 -10.43
N GLU A 81 -17.70 -5.19 -9.69
CA GLU A 81 -16.82 -6.29 -10.12
C GLU A 81 -17.57 -7.28 -11.02
N SER A 82 -18.91 -7.28 -10.94
CA SER A 82 -19.75 -8.23 -11.66
C SER A 82 -21.10 -7.61 -12.00
N LEU A 83 -21.78 -8.22 -12.98
CA LEU A 83 -23.08 -7.74 -13.42
C LEU A 83 -24.13 -7.91 -12.32
N ASP A 84 -23.98 -8.93 -11.47
CA ASP A 84 -24.88 -9.18 -10.36
C ASP A 84 -24.70 -8.15 -9.25
N GLU A 85 -23.46 -7.77 -8.92
CA GLU A 85 -23.19 -6.66 -8.01
C GLU A 85 -23.71 -5.33 -8.58
N ALA A 86 -23.50 -5.08 -9.89
CA ALA A 86 -24.04 -3.89 -10.55
C ALA A 86 -25.57 -3.84 -10.37
N LYS A 87 -26.27 -4.94 -10.66
CA LYS A 87 -27.73 -5.03 -10.51
C LYS A 87 -28.20 -4.81 -9.07
N GLU A 88 -27.48 -5.29 -8.06
CA GLU A 88 -27.84 -5.03 -6.66
C GLU A 88 -27.67 -3.54 -6.29
N LEU A 89 -26.56 -2.91 -6.69
CA LEU A 89 -26.34 -1.46 -6.48
C LEU A 89 -27.41 -0.61 -7.17
N MET A 90 -27.90 -1.05 -8.33
CA MET A 90 -28.98 -0.38 -9.06
C MET A 90 -30.32 -0.49 -8.32
N LYS A 91 -30.63 -1.64 -7.68
CA LYS A 91 -31.86 -1.84 -6.90
C LYS A 91 -31.89 -0.97 -5.64
N GLU A 92 -30.76 -0.84 -4.94
CA GLU A 92 -30.65 -0.01 -3.74
C GLU A 92 -30.92 1.47 -4.06
N LYS A 93 -30.34 1.99 -5.15
CA LYS A 93 -30.58 3.37 -5.61
C LYS A 93 -32.00 3.63 -6.13
N GLN A 94 -32.67 2.61 -6.66
CA GLN A 94 -34.06 2.73 -7.11
C GLN A 94 -35.03 2.87 -5.92
N ASN A 95 -34.68 2.29 -4.75
CA ASN A 95 -35.45 2.46 -3.52
C ASN A 95 -35.30 3.85 -2.87
N ASP A 96 -34.18 4.54 -3.08
CA ASP A 96 -33.98 5.92 -2.60
C ASP A 96 -34.71 6.96 -3.48
N SER A 97 -34.98 6.62 -4.73
CA SER A 97 -35.65 7.46 -5.73
C SER A 97 -37.09 7.00 -5.98
N ILE A 98 -37.92 6.93 -4.93
CA ILE A 98 -39.37 6.75 -5.10
C ILE A 98 -39.95 8.08 -5.63
N ASN A 99 -39.80 8.35 -6.94
CA ASN A 99 -40.76 9.12 -7.78
C ASN A 99 -40.26 9.51 -9.19
N ASP A 100 -39.19 8.93 -9.75
CA ASP A 100 -38.84 9.21 -11.16
C ASP A 100 -38.83 7.95 -12.04
N LEU A 101 -39.94 7.77 -12.75
CA LEU A 101 -40.21 6.67 -13.68
C LEU A 101 -39.61 6.97 -15.07
N SER A 102 -38.31 7.23 -15.18
CA SER A 102 -37.54 7.07 -16.43
C SER A 102 -36.02 7.15 -16.27
N PHE A 103 -35.44 6.62 -15.18
CA PHE A 103 -33.98 6.58 -15.05
C PHE A 103 -33.41 5.40 -15.85
N HIS A 104 -32.88 5.64 -17.05
CA HIS A 104 -32.15 4.58 -17.77
C HIS A 104 -30.71 4.55 -17.27
N GLN A 105 -30.27 3.36 -16.88
CA GLN A 105 -28.91 3.12 -16.42
C GLN A 105 -28.18 2.33 -17.49
N ASN A 106 -27.11 2.90 -18.02
CA ASN A 106 -26.26 2.21 -18.99
C ASN A 106 -25.17 1.45 -18.26
N ILE A 107 -25.04 0.18 -18.60
CA ILE A 107 -24.02 -0.72 -18.07
C ILE A 107 -22.95 -0.90 -19.14
N SER A 108 -21.73 -0.44 -18.86
CA SER A 108 -20.58 -0.61 -19.76
C SER A 108 -19.45 -1.33 -19.06
N LYS A 109 -18.66 -2.09 -19.82
CA LYS A 109 -17.37 -2.59 -19.35
C LYS A 109 -16.35 -1.48 -19.49
N ARG A 110 -15.60 -1.22 -18.43
CA ARG A 110 -14.48 -0.31 -18.42
C ARG A 110 -13.21 -1.06 -18.05
N PHE A 111 -12.14 -0.72 -18.75
CA PHE A 111 -10.82 -1.30 -18.58
C PHE A 111 -9.93 -0.25 -17.93
N TYR A 112 -9.30 -0.61 -16.81
CA TYR A 112 -8.41 0.26 -16.07
C TYR A 112 -7.00 -0.30 -16.10
N GLU A 113 -6.01 0.55 -16.35
CA GLU A 113 -4.61 0.18 -16.16
C GLU A 113 -4.30 0.01 -14.67
N ASN A 114 -3.30 -0.81 -14.35
CA ASN A 114 -2.92 -1.06 -12.98
C ASN A 114 -2.54 0.25 -12.27
N HIS A 115 -3.22 0.54 -11.16
CA HIS A 115 -3.06 1.75 -10.33
C HIS A 115 -3.51 3.09 -10.92
N GLU A 116 -4.20 3.12 -12.07
CA GLU A 116 -4.71 4.35 -12.70
C GLU A 116 -5.60 5.19 -11.76
N ILE A 117 -6.51 4.54 -11.02
CA ILE A 117 -7.38 5.24 -10.07
C ILE A 117 -6.57 5.85 -8.92
N TRP A 118 -5.55 5.14 -8.45
CA TRP A 118 -4.68 5.63 -7.37
C TRP A 118 -3.84 6.82 -7.81
N GLU A 119 -3.26 6.73 -9.01
CA GLU A 119 -2.55 7.83 -9.69
C GLU A 119 -3.43 9.09 -9.75
N ALA A 120 -4.68 8.96 -10.19
CA ALA A 120 -5.61 10.09 -10.28
C ALA A 120 -5.93 10.70 -8.91
N LEU A 121 -6.12 9.88 -7.88
CA LEU A 121 -6.36 10.35 -6.51
C LEU A 121 -5.13 11.05 -5.92
N LEU A 122 -3.95 10.48 -6.12
CA LEU A 122 -2.68 11.05 -5.68
C LEU A 122 -2.47 12.44 -6.29
N LYS A 123 -2.57 12.56 -7.62
CA LYS A 123 -2.44 13.85 -8.33
C LYS A 123 -3.45 14.91 -7.88
N LYS A 124 -4.64 14.48 -7.44
CA LYS A 124 -5.70 15.40 -7.01
C LYS A 124 -5.54 15.87 -5.56
N TYR A 125 -5.01 15.01 -4.69
CA TYR A 125 -5.06 15.23 -3.23
C TYR A 125 -3.70 15.28 -2.53
N VAL A 126 -2.61 15.02 -3.24
CA VAL A 126 -1.25 15.05 -2.72
C VAL A 126 -0.44 16.10 -3.47
N THR A 127 0.12 17.05 -2.72
CA THR A 127 0.97 18.10 -3.26
C THR A 127 2.36 17.56 -3.63
N GLU A 128 3.16 18.34 -4.35
CA GLU A 128 4.52 17.94 -4.76
C GLU A 128 5.48 17.70 -3.57
N ASP A 129 5.25 18.39 -2.45
CA ASP A 129 5.95 18.21 -1.18
C ASP A 129 5.38 17.05 -0.33
N GLY A 130 4.29 16.42 -0.77
CA GLY A 130 3.67 15.23 -0.17
C GLY A 130 2.69 15.50 0.98
N SER A 131 2.21 16.75 1.10
CA SER A 131 1.11 17.11 1.99
C SER A 131 -0.21 16.58 1.42
N VAL A 132 -1.04 15.98 2.27
CA VAL A 132 -2.26 15.27 1.85
C VAL A 132 -3.49 16.04 2.28
N ASN A 133 -4.28 16.49 1.32
CA ASN A 133 -5.55 17.18 1.58
C ASN A 133 -6.64 16.18 2.01
N TYR A 134 -6.55 15.63 3.22
CA TYR A 134 -7.49 14.62 3.74
C TYR A 134 -8.94 15.09 3.74
N LYS A 135 -9.17 16.38 4.06
CA LYS A 135 -10.50 17.00 4.00
C LYS A 135 -11.09 16.98 2.59
N GLY A 136 -10.27 17.22 1.57
CA GLY A 136 -10.65 17.08 0.17
C GLY A 136 -10.85 15.61 -0.23
N PHE A 137 -9.94 14.74 0.20
CA PHE A 137 -9.91 13.32 -0.10
C PHE A 137 -11.18 12.60 0.42
N GLN A 138 -11.71 12.99 1.58
CA GLN A 138 -12.97 12.44 2.10
C GLN A 138 -14.14 12.53 1.10
N LYS A 139 -14.16 13.54 0.23
CA LYS A 139 -15.23 13.70 -0.78
C LYS A 139 -15.16 12.65 -1.88
N ASP A 140 -13.96 12.13 -2.14
CA ASP A 140 -13.68 11.08 -3.13
C ASP A 140 -13.31 9.75 -2.47
N ALA A 141 -13.70 9.53 -1.20
CA ALA A 141 -13.46 8.28 -0.49
C ALA A 141 -14.00 7.04 -1.24
N LYS A 142 -15.03 7.24 -2.07
CA LYS A 142 -15.54 6.19 -2.97
C LYS A 142 -14.49 5.76 -4.00
N GLY A 143 -13.74 6.68 -4.60
CA GLY A 143 -12.66 6.36 -5.54
C GLY A 143 -11.56 5.53 -4.87
N LEU A 144 -11.19 5.88 -3.63
CA LEU A 144 -10.26 5.09 -2.84
C LEU A 144 -10.79 3.68 -2.55
N ALA A 145 -12.07 3.56 -2.21
CA ALA A 145 -12.70 2.26 -1.98
C ALA A 145 -12.69 1.39 -3.25
N VAL A 146 -12.90 1.97 -4.42
CA VAL A 146 -12.80 1.28 -5.73
C VAL A 146 -11.35 0.85 -5.98
N TYR A 147 -10.36 1.69 -5.72
CA TYR A 147 -8.97 1.28 -5.85
C TYR A 147 -8.59 0.13 -4.91
N ILE A 148 -9.00 0.19 -3.64
CA ILE A 148 -8.82 -0.90 -2.67
C ILE A 148 -9.48 -2.19 -3.15
N LYS A 149 -10.62 -2.08 -3.85
CA LYS A 149 -11.31 -3.20 -4.46
C LYS A 149 -10.48 -3.80 -5.61
N MET A 150 -9.93 -2.98 -6.50
CA MET A 150 -8.98 -3.43 -7.53
C MET A 150 -7.74 -4.12 -6.94
N LEU A 151 -7.18 -3.59 -5.85
CA LEU A 151 -6.07 -4.24 -5.14
C LEU A 151 -6.45 -5.65 -4.66
N LYS A 152 -7.67 -5.84 -4.14
CA LYS A 152 -8.15 -7.16 -3.71
C LYS A 152 -8.32 -8.12 -4.89
N MET A 153 -8.77 -7.63 -6.03
CA MET A 153 -8.87 -8.42 -7.26
C MET A 153 -7.47 -8.83 -7.76
N GLY A 154 -6.54 -7.87 -7.88
CA GLY A 154 -5.16 -8.11 -8.32
C GLY A 154 -4.41 -9.07 -7.39
N PHE A 155 -4.71 -9.03 -6.09
CA PHE A 155 -4.15 -9.97 -5.12
C PHE A 155 -4.39 -11.44 -5.47
N SER A 156 -5.47 -11.78 -6.18
CA SER A 156 -5.72 -13.16 -6.61
C SER A 156 -4.67 -13.71 -7.58
N LYS A 157 -4.00 -12.81 -8.32
CA LYS A 157 -2.93 -13.12 -9.29
C LYS A 157 -1.54 -12.66 -8.83
N ILE A 158 -1.41 -12.21 -7.58
CA ILE A 158 -0.16 -11.66 -7.05
C ILE A 158 1.05 -12.60 -7.20
N ASN A 159 0.82 -13.91 -7.31
CA ASN A 159 1.91 -14.87 -7.50
C ASN A 159 2.52 -14.81 -8.91
N ASP A 160 1.72 -14.43 -9.91
CA ASP A 160 2.10 -14.36 -11.32
C ASP A 160 2.91 -13.10 -11.63
N TYR A 161 2.83 -12.09 -10.77
CA TYR A 161 3.58 -10.84 -10.89
C TYR A 161 5.09 -11.06 -10.81
N SER A 162 5.84 -10.28 -11.58
CA SER A 162 7.28 -10.04 -11.39
C SER A 162 7.58 -9.45 -10.00
N GLN A 163 8.85 -9.37 -9.63
CA GLN A 163 9.21 -8.83 -8.31
C GLN A 163 8.94 -7.33 -8.22
N GLU A 164 9.15 -6.61 -9.32
CA GLU A 164 8.89 -5.19 -9.47
C GLU A 164 7.39 -4.91 -9.35
N GLU A 165 6.55 -5.70 -10.02
CA GLU A 165 5.09 -5.59 -9.90
C GLU A 165 4.61 -5.89 -8.48
N LYS A 166 5.13 -6.94 -7.83
CA LYS A 166 4.82 -7.25 -6.42
C LYS A 166 5.18 -6.09 -5.51
N LEU A 167 6.36 -5.51 -5.71
CA LEU A 167 6.86 -4.44 -4.86
C LEU A 167 6.04 -3.16 -5.05
N ALA A 168 5.77 -2.77 -6.29
CA ALA A 168 4.90 -1.65 -6.63
C ALA A 168 3.49 -1.84 -6.05
N PHE A 169 2.90 -3.03 -6.23
CA PHE A 169 1.59 -3.39 -5.68
C PHE A 169 1.54 -3.18 -4.17
N TRP A 170 2.51 -3.72 -3.41
CA TRP A 170 2.48 -3.64 -1.95
C TRP A 170 2.83 -2.26 -1.40
N ILE A 171 3.67 -1.47 -2.10
CA ILE A 171 3.93 -0.06 -1.74
C ILE A 171 2.64 0.74 -1.89
N ASN A 172 1.97 0.65 -3.04
CA ASN A 172 0.73 1.37 -3.26
C ASN A 172 -0.39 0.89 -2.33
N ALA A 173 -0.47 -0.42 -2.08
CA ALA A 173 -1.42 -0.97 -1.12
C ALA A 173 -1.17 -0.39 0.27
N TYR A 174 0.06 -0.39 0.79
CA TYR A 174 0.34 0.20 2.10
C TYR A 174 -0.10 1.67 2.16
N ASN A 175 0.26 2.47 1.16
CA ASN A 175 -0.06 3.90 1.13
C ASN A 175 -1.57 4.17 1.06
N ALA A 176 -2.29 3.49 0.16
CA ALA A 176 -3.73 3.65 0.01
C ALA A 176 -4.48 3.19 1.27
N LEU A 177 -4.04 2.11 1.91
CA LEU A 177 -4.65 1.60 3.14
C LEU A 177 -4.33 2.50 4.35
N THR A 178 -3.15 3.12 4.40
CA THR A 178 -2.85 4.17 5.38
C THR A 178 -3.81 5.35 5.19
N VAL A 179 -4.00 5.84 3.96
CA VAL A 179 -4.96 6.93 3.69
C VAL A 179 -6.37 6.52 4.09
N ASP A 180 -6.83 5.32 3.73
CA ASP A 180 -8.15 4.80 4.14
C ASP A 180 -8.29 4.76 5.68
N LEU A 181 -7.26 4.34 6.40
CA LEU A 181 -7.25 4.37 7.87
C LEU A 181 -7.43 5.79 8.42
N ILE A 182 -6.73 6.78 7.85
CA ILE A 182 -6.89 8.19 8.25
C ILE A 182 -8.32 8.66 7.95
N LEU A 183 -8.83 8.45 6.73
CA LEU A 183 -10.16 8.92 6.34
C LEU A 183 -11.29 8.34 7.19
N ARG A 184 -11.16 7.08 7.65
CA ARG A 184 -12.11 6.43 8.58
C ARG A 184 -12.18 7.09 9.95
N ASN A 185 -11.11 7.77 10.37
CA ASN A 185 -10.99 8.36 11.69
C ASN A 185 -11.00 9.90 11.64
N TYR A 186 -10.89 10.51 10.45
CA TYR A 186 -10.77 11.95 10.27
C TYR A 186 -12.03 12.70 10.76
N PRO A 187 -11.89 13.85 11.47
CA PRO A 187 -10.64 14.56 11.75
C PRO A 187 -9.88 14.03 12.97
N ILE A 188 -8.56 13.88 12.82
CA ILE A 188 -7.59 13.57 13.89
C ILE A 188 -6.35 14.43 13.68
N LYS A 189 -5.51 14.58 14.71
CA LYS A 189 -4.26 15.35 14.59
C LYS A 189 -3.07 14.46 14.28
N SER A 190 -3.15 13.19 14.66
CA SER A 190 -2.08 12.22 14.43
C SER A 190 -2.67 10.84 14.19
N ILE A 191 -2.00 10.04 13.34
CA ILE A 191 -2.28 8.60 13.25
C ILE A 191 -2.17 7.91 14.62
N LYS A 192 -1.37 8.45 15.55
CA LYS A 192 -1.21 7.94 16.93
C LYS A 192 -2.47 8.11 17.79
N ASP A 193 -3.39 8.98 17.40
CA ASP A 193 -4.67 9.16 18.09
C ASP A 193 -5.62 7.97 17.83
N ILE A 194 -5.36 7.21 16.76
CA ILE A 194 -6.09 5.99 16.44
C ILE A 194 -5.54 4.85 17.32
N LYS A 195 -6.43 4.07 17.93
CA LYS A 195 -6.03 2.90 18.73
C LYS A 195 -5.41 1.81 17.87
N ASP A 196 -4.21 1.36 18.23
CA ASP A 196 -3.48 0.25 17.59
C ASP A 196 -3.45 0.36 16.03
N PRO A 197 -3.06 1.51 15.44
CA PRO A 197 -3.40 1.85 14.05
C PRO A 197 -2.80 0.89 13.03
N TRP A 198 -1.57 0.42 13.28
CA TRP A 198 -0.89 -0.52 12.39
C TRP A 198 -1.35 -1.98 12.55
N ASP A 199 -2.06 -2.31 13.64
CA ASP A 199 -2.48 -3.68 13.97
C ASP A 199 -3.94 -3.97 13.60
N GLN A 200 -4.72 -2.96 13.20
CA GLN A 200 -6.12 -3.14 12.85
C GLN A 200 -6.30 -3.98 11.57
N ARG A 201 -6.94 -5.14 11.71
CA ARG A 201 -7.25 -6.04 10.59
C ARG A 201 -8.50 -5.58 9.85
N LEU A 202 -8.37 -4.52 9.04
CA LEU A 202 -9.51 -3.89 8.36
C LEU A 202 -9.73 -4.41 6.94
N TRP A 203 -8.69 -4.91 6.27
CA TRP A 203 -8.75 -5.15 4.84
C TRP A 203 -8.64 -6.62 4.48
N LYS A 204 -9.71 -7.18 3.93
CA LYS A 204 -9.74 -8.56 3.46
C LYS A 204 -9.15 -8.68 2.05
N PHE A 205 -8.08 -9.46 1.93
CA PHE A 205 -7.41 -9.83 0.69
C PHE A 205 -7.46 -11.36 0.56
N GLY A 206 -8.31 -11.88 -0.33
CA GLY A 206 -8.67 -13.30 -0.35
C GLY A 206 -9.21 -13.76 1.02
N ASP A 207 -8.62 -14.83 1.57
CA ASP A 207 -9.00 -15.35 2.90
C ASP A 207 -8.26 -14.66 4.06
N LYS A 208 -7.40 -13.67 3.80
CA LYS A 208 -6.58 -13.00 4.82
C LYS A 208 -7.13 -11.62 5.14
N CYS A 209 -7.44 -11.35 6.40
CA CYS A 209 -7.66 -9.98 6.88
C CYS A 209 -6.30 -9.36 7.23
N LEU A 210 -5.76 -8.50 6.38
CA LEU A 210 -4.47 -7.83 6.56
C LEU A 210 -4.59 -6.56 7.42
N ASN A 211 -3.47 -6.19 8.02
CA ASN A 211 -3.23 -4.88 8.64
C ASN A 211 -1.94 -4.25 8.06
N LEU A 212 -1.64 -3.00 8.41
CA LEU A 212 -0.46 -2.30 7.87
C LEU A 212 0.85 -3.00 8.27
N ASN A 213 0.94 -3.51 9.51
CA ASN A 213 2.10 -4.28 9.98
C ASN A 213 2.34 -5.57 9.18
N ASP A 214 1.28 -6.26 8.75
CA ASP A 214 1.39 -7.46 7.93
C ASP A 214 2.04 -7.10 6.58
N ILE A 215 1.60 -6.01 5.94
CA ILE A 215 2.16 -5.56 4.67
C ILE A 215 3.62 -5.13 4.83
N GLU A 216 3.92 -4.27 5.80
CA GLU A 216 5.27 -3.74 5.97
C GLU A 216 6.26 -4.81 6.45
N HIS A 217 5.95 -5.49 7.56
CA HIS A 217 6.93 -6.35 8.23
C HIS A 217 6.96 -7.79 7.72
N LYS A 218 5.84 -8.31 7.21
CA LYS A 218 5.77 -9.71 6.74
C LYS A 218 5.92 -9.85 5.24
N ILE A 219 5.68 -8.77 4.48
CA ILE A 219 5.76 -8.77 3.02
C ILE A 219 6.90 -7.85 2.54
N LEU A 220 6.72 -6.54 2.57
CA LEU A 220 7.66 -5.56 1.96
C LEU A 220 9.10 -5.71 2.48
N ARG A 221 9.29 -5.74 3.80
CA ARG A 221 10.63 -5.87 4.40
C ARG A 221 11.34 -7.19 4.07
N LYS A 222 10.60 -8.23 3.66
CA LYS A 222 11.18 -9.52 3.22
C LYS A 222 11.56 -9.53 1.74
N MET A 223 11.21 -8.49 0.98
CA MET A 223 11.62 -8.33 -0.41
C MET A 223 13.04 -7.78 -0.55
N ASN A 224 13.73 -7.51 0.57
CA ASN A 224 15.12 -7.00 0.63
C ASN A 224 15.35 -5.67 -0.08
N GLU A 225 14.31 -4.86 -0.28
CA GLU A 225 14.44 -3.51 -0.82
C GLU A 225 14.42 -2.49 0.34
N PRO A 226 15.55 -1.87 0.73
CA PRO A 226 15.58 -0.96 1.88
C PRO A 226 14.97 0.41 1.56
N ARG A 227 14.85 0.79 0.28
CA ARG A 227 14.25 2.06 -0.14
C ARG A 227 12.74 2.11 0.09
N ILE A 228 12.07 0.98 0.40
CA ILE A 228 10.65 0.97 0.79
C ILE A 228 10.37 1.94 1.95
N HIS A 229 11.32 2.14 2.85
CA HIS A 229 11.19 3.03 4.00
C HIS A 229 11.06 4.50 3.63
N PHE A 230 11.29 4.83 2.36
CA PHE A 230 11.11 6.16 1.78
C PHE A 230 9.94 6.21 0.77
N ALA A 231 9.32 5.07 0.48
CA ALA A 231 8.22 4.92 -0.45
C ALA A 231 6.87 4.66 0.24
N ILE A 232 6.90 4.18 1.49
CA ILE A 232 5.69 3.96 2.28
C ILE A 232 5.50 5.03 3.35
N VAL A 233 4.26 5.52 3.51
CA VAL A 233 3.93 6.64 4.39
C VAL A 233 3.12 6.19 5.62
N CYS A 234 3.46 6.72 6.80
CA CYS A 234 2.72 6.51 8.04
C CYS A 234 1.82 7.70 8.43
N ALA A 235 1.51 8.55 7.45
CA ALA A 235 0.67 9.75 7.57
C ALA A 235 1.13 10.74 8.66
N SER A 236 2.43 11.04 8.71
CA SER A 236 2.96 12.02 9.66
C SER A 236 3.97 12.98 9.05
N GLU A 237 4.08 14.18 9.59
CA GLU A 237 5.02 15.24 9.19
C GLU A 237 6.48 14.78 9.00
N SER A 238 7.00 13.95 9.91
CA SER A 238 8.39 13.44 9.81
C SER A 238 8.54 12.17 8.97
N CYS A 239 7.46 11.69 8.36
CA CYS A 239 7.48 10.55 7.45
C CYS A 239 8.01 10.98 6.07
N PRO A 240 8.62 10.07 5.28
CA PRO A 240 8.82 10.32 3.87
C PRO A 240 7.56 10.83 3.19
N LYS A 241 7.75 11.66 2.17
CA LYS A 241 6.64 12.25 1.45
C LYS A 241 5.83 11.14 0.75
N LEU A 242 4.51 11.25 0.79
CA LEU A 242 3.69 10.44 -0.10
C LEU A 242 3.91 10.97 -1.52
N GLN A 243 4.38 10.12 -2.43
CA GLN A 243 4.54 10.51 -3.83
C GLN A 243 3.16 10.80 -4.43
N ASN A 244 3.08 11.84 -5.26
CA ASN A 244 1.86 12.17 -6.03
C ASN A 244 1.73 11.34 -7.32
N GLU A 245 2.54 10.29 -7.44
CA GLU A 245 2.53 9.28 -8.49
C GLU A 245 2.44 7.88 -7.87
N ALA A 246 1.67 6.99 -8.50
CA ALA A 246 1.56 5.59 -8.17
C ALA A 246 2.80 4.83 -8.65
N PHE A 247 3.26 3.88 -7.85
CA PHE A 247 4.35 3.00 -8.25
C PHE A 247 3.85 1.97 -9.26
N THR A 248 4.57 1.78 -10.36
CA THR A 248 4.34 0.73 -11.35
C THR A 248 5.69 0.05 -11.61
N ALA A 249 5.68 -1.14 -12.21
CA ALA A 249 6.94 -1.82 -12.52
C ALA A 249 7.89 -0.98 -13.41
N SER A 250 7.33 -0.16 -14.31
CA SER A 250 8.10 0.67 -15.24
C SER A 250 8.72 1.91 -14.58
N ASN A 251 8.10 2.48 -13.54
CA ASN A 251 8.60 3.68 -12.85
C ASN A 251 9.26 3.38 -11.48
N LEU A 252 9.17 2.14 -10.98
CA LEU A 252 9.55 1.74 -9.63
C LEU A 252 10.96 2.19 -9.25
N GLU A 253 11.96 1.87 -10.07
CA GLU A 253 13.36 2.19 -9.78
C GLU A 253 13.61 3.71 -9.71
N THR A 254 12.98 4.45 -10.63
CA THR A 254 13.06 5.91 -10.66
C THR A 254 12.42 6.51 -9.41
N LEU A 255 11.19 6.10 -9.07
CA LEU A 255 10.49 6.62 -7.89
C LEU A 255 11.18 6.23 -6.58
N LEU A 256 11.68 5.00 -6.43
CA LEU A 256 12.43 4.59 -5.24
C LEU A 256 13.72 5.41 -5.07
N THR A 257 14.45 5.61 -6.16
CA THR A 257 15.69 6.39 -6.14
C THR A 257 15.43 7.85 -5.81
N ASN A 258 14.44 8.46 -6.46
CA ASN A 258 14.07 9.86 -6.23
C ASN A 258 13.55 10.06 -4.80
N SER A 259 12.63 9.21 -4.33
CA SER A 259 12.12 9.25 -2.96
C SER A 259 13.24 9.17 -1.92
N THR A 260 14.24 8.32 -2.17
CA THR A 260 15.39 8.19 -1.27
C THR A 260 16.25 9.46 -1.26
N LYS A 261 16.59 10.00 -2.44
CA LYS A 261 17.38 11.22 -2.56
C LYS A 261 16.69 12.42 -1.92
N GLU A 262 15.41 12.61 -2.22
CA GLU A 262 14.58 13.68 -1.67
C GLU A 262 14.46 13.57 -0.14
N PHE A 263 14.24 12.36 0.38
CA PHE A 263 14.18 12.17 1.82
C PHE A 263 15.51 12.54 2.49
N LEU A 264 16.64 12.12 1.92
CA LEU A 264 17.97 12.42 2.46
C LEU A 264 18.34 13.91 2.38
N SER A 265 17.90 14.62 1.34
CA SER A 265 18.17 16.05 1.16
C SER A 265 17.23 16.96 1.96
N ASP A 266 16.11 16.43 2.46
CA ASP A 266 15.17 17.19 3.28
C ASP A 266 15.79 17.57 4.64
N SER A 267 16.16 18.85 4.77
CA SER A 267 16.78 19.42 5.98
C SER A 267 15.90 19.33 7.24
N SER A 268 14.57 19.25 7.09
CA SER A 268 13.65 19.05 8.21
C SER A 268 13.78 17.63 8.79
N LYS A 269 14.14 16.65 7.95
CA LYS A 269 14.22 15.21 8.30
C LYS A 269 15.64 14.73 8.52
N ASN A 270 16.63 15.33 7.86
CA ASN A 270 18.03 14.93 7.88
C ASN A 270 18.97 16.13 7.82
N GLU A 271 20.09 16.07 8.54
CA GLU A 271 21.22 16.99 8.38
C GLU A 271 22.45 16.13 8.06
N ILE A 272 22.97 16.24 6.85
CA ILE A 272 24.08 15.42 6.37
C ILE A 272 25.29 16.30 6.08
N SER A 273 26.42 15.98 6.72
CA SER A 273 27.73 16.54 6.44
C SER A 273 28.79 15.44 6.52
N THR A 274 29.99 15.71 6.00
CA THR A 274 31.07 14.71 5.95
C THR A 274 31.38 14.07 7.30
N ASN A 275 31.39 14.84 8.40
CA ASN A 275 31.83 14.35 9.72
C ASN A 275 30.71 14.26 10.77
N ARG A 276 29.49 14.71 10.42
CA ARG A 276 28.34 14.70 11.33
C ARG A 276 27.05 14.49 10.56
N ILE A 277 26.28 13.52 11.01
CA ILE A 277 24.94 13.27 10.50
C ILE A 277 23.92 13.30 11.64
N ARG A 278 22.79 13.96 11.39
CA ARG A 278 21.62 13.95 12.26
C ARG A 278 20.42 13.51 11.44
N LEU A 279 20.05 12.24 11.57
CA LEU A 279 19.13 11.58 10.64
C LEU A 279 17.73 11.41 11.24
N SER A 280 16.74 11.13 10.39
CA SER A 280 15.41 10.71 10.83
C SER A 280 15.48 9.43 11.69
N LYS A 281 14.53 9.27 12.64
CA LYS A 281 14.40 8.06 13.47
C LYS A 281 14.10 6.80 12.66
N ILE A 282 13.68 6.91 11.38
CA ILE A 282 13.52 5.77 10.47
C ILE A 282 14.81 4.93 10.37
N PHE A 283 15.97 5.59 10.23
CA PHE A 283 17.26 4.90 10.21
C PHE A 283 17.61 4.19 11.53
N LYS A 284 17.02 4.63 12.65
CA LYS A 284 17.15 3.98 13.96
C LYS A 284 16.21 2.78 14.07
N TRP A 285 14.93 2.95 13.72
CA TRP A 285 13.90 1.92 13.85
C TRP A 285 14.14 0.74 12.91
N PHE A 286 14.58 1.03 11.68
CA PHE A 286 14.80 0.05 10.62
C PHE A 286 16.28 -0.25 10.36
N ALA A 287 17.15 0.00 11.34
CA ALA A 287 18.60 -0.16 11.20
C ALA A 287 19.06 -1.53 10.65
N LYS A 288 18.26 -2.59 10.85
CA LYS A 288 18.56 -3.94 10.35
C LYS A 288 18.42 -4.06 8.83
N ASP A 289 17.51 -3.30 8.23
CA ASP A 289 17.15 -3.44 6.83
C ASP A 289 18.22 -2.80 5.91
N PHE A 290 19.03 -1.89 6.46
CA PHE A 290 20.19 -1.30 5.80
C PHE A 290 21.48 -2.14 5.94
N LYS A 291 21.48 -3.23 6.71
CA LYS A 291 22.68 -4.08 6.93
C LYS A 291 23.00 -5.02 5.76
N GLN A 292 22.15 -5.07 4.75
CA GLN A 292 22.49 -5.74 3.49
C GLN A 292 23.61 -5.00 2.74
N TYR A 293 23.78 -3.70 3.03
CA TYR A 293 25.01 -2.98 2.74
C TYR A 293 25.99 -3.20 3.89
N ARG A 294 27.29 -3.07 3.61
CA ARG A 294 28.35 -3.23 4.63
C ARG A 294 28.05 -2.37 5.86
N ASN A 295 27.55 -1.14 5.69
CA ASN A 295 26.96 -0.36 6.79
C ASN A 295 25.97 0.74 6.29
N LEU A 296 25.33 1.44 7.24
CA LEU A 296 24.39 2.54 6.95
C LEU A 296 25.04 3.70 6.17
N ILE A 297 26.29 4.07 6.48
CA ILE A 297 26.98 5.16 5.77
C ILE A 297 27.18 4.78 4.29
N ASP A 298 27.54 3.52 4.00
CA ASP A 298 27.65 3.05 2.63
C ASP A 298 26.31 3.22 1.88
N PHE A 299 25.18 2.85 2.50
CA PHE A 299 23.86 3.11 1.92
C PHE A 299 23.60 4.59 1.67
N LEU A 300 23.86 5.44 2.66
CA LEU A 300 23.62 6.89 2.55
C LEU A 300 24.46 7.50 1.43
N ASN A 301 25.72 7.10 1.28
CA ASN A 301 26.63 7.60 0.24
C ASN A 301 26.22 7.20 -1.19
N LEU A 302 25.31 6.22 -1.38
CA LEU A 302 24.74 5.91 -2.69
C LEU A 302 23.78 6.99 -3.19
N TYR A 303 23.15 7.74 -2.27
CA TYR A 303 22.04 8.65 -2.58
C TYR A 303 22.25 10.08 -2.05
N SER A 304 23.23 10.30 -1.17
CA SER A 304 23.61 11.62 -0.65
C SER A 304 24.51 12.37 -1.65
N GLU A 305 24.31 13.67 -1.78
CA GLU A 305 25.22 14.55 -2.53
C GLU A 305 26.55 14.79 -1.78
N VAL A 306 26.54 14.62 -0.45
CA VAL A 306 27.71 14.77 0.41
C VAL A 306 28.30 13.40 0.71
N GLN A 307 29.60 13.23 0.45
CA GLN A 307 30.34 12.06 0.89
C GLN A 307 30.50 12.08 2.41
N ILE A 308 29.86 11.13 3.09
CA ILE A 308 29.90 10.93 4.53
C ILE A 308 31.11 10.05 4.88
N SER A 309 31.91 10.49 5.85
CA SER A 309 33.02 9.74 6.42
C SER A 309 32.52 8.55 7.23
N ASP A 310 33.19 7.40 7.15
CA ASP A 310 32.90 6.21 7.97
C ASP A 310 32.93 6.48 9.48
N THR A 311 33.66 7.52 9.89
CA THR A 311 33.81 7.96 11.29
C THR A 311 32.86 9.10 11.68
N ALA A 312 31.93 9.48 10.80
CA ALA A 312 30.98 10.56 11.06
C ALA A 312 30.18 10.31 12.34
N SER A 313 30.08 11.34 13.18
CA SER A 313 29.26 11.30 14.39
C SER A 313 27.78 11.18 14.01
N LYS A 314 27.06 10.24 14.65
CA LYS A 314 25.67 9.90 14.31
C LYS A 314 24.74 10.30 15.43
N SER A 315 23.68 11.02 15.09
CA SER A 315 22.58 11.36 16.00
C SER A 315 21.26 11.28 15.24
N PHE A 316 20.13 11.37 15.96
CA PHE A 316 18.80 11.32 15.35
C PHE A 316 18.01 12.58 15.67
N LYS A 317 17.21 13.07 14.71
CA LYS A 317 16.23 14.14 14.92
C LYS A 317 15.03 13.60 15.70
N ASP A 318 14.24 14.50 16.27
CA ASP A 318 12.93 14.13 16.78
C ASP A 318 11.95 13.85 15.64
N TYR A 319 10.85 13.18 15.98
CA TYR A 319 9.89 12.70 14.99
C TYR A 319 8.54 13.30 15.31
N ASN A 320 8.07 14.20 14.44
CA ASN A 320 6.76 14.79 14.53
C ASN A 320 5.71 13.81 13.97
N TRP A 321 4.73 13.49 14.82
CA TRP A 321 3.64 12.57 14.51
C TRP A 321 2.35 13.28 14.08
N ASP A 322 2.33 14.61 14.03
CA ASP A 322 1.22 15.37 13.44
C ASP A 322 0.97 14.90 12.01
N LEU A 323 -0.29 14.91 11.55
CA LEU A 323 -0.65 14.53 10.17
C LEU A 323 0.08 15.41 9.16
N ASN A 324 0.49 14.80 8.04
CA ASN A 324 1.03 15.50 6.87
C ASN A 324 -0.10 16.07 6.00
N GLU A 325 -0.72 17.18 6.41
CA GLU A 325 -1.90 17.76 5.74
C GLU A 325 -1.82 19.25 5.40
#